data_AF-A0A9E6AFG2-F1
#
_entry.id   AF-A0A9E6AFG2-F1
#
_cell.length_a   1.000
_cell.length_b   1.000
_cell.length_c   1.000
_cell.angle_alpha   90.00
_cell.angle_beta   90.00
_cell.angle_gamma   90.00
#
_symmetry.space_group_name_H-M   'P 1'
#
loop_
_entity.id
_entity.type
_entity.pdbx_description
1 polymer ?
#
loop_
_entity_poly.entity_id
_entity_poly.type
_entity_poly.pdbx_seq_one_letter_code
_entity_poly.pdbx_strand_id
1 'polypeptide(L)'
;MKLAWKIYFWFCLIQWVNSTPSLMFGFNTFSEGIETLLLDLPNWIMLLTALIGLRGYIYTKPYFISVFWRAFTPVFVLWSAFYFAYIWQAVDAQGFNYVAVDMLMLSIVFLAVPQVWGLIQYSYYKKSIW
;
A
#
# COMPACT_ATOMS: atom_id res chain seq x y z
N MET A 1 5.30 21.72 -3.61
CA MET A 1 5.30 20.33 -3.07
C MET A 1 3.96 19.59 -3.17
N LYS A 2 2.79 20.19 -2.92
CA LYS A 2 1.49 19.47 -2.96
C LYS A 2 1.10 18.87 -4.32
N LEU A 3 1.62 19.39 -5.43
CA LEU A 3 1.33 18.87 -6.78
C LEU A 3 1.93 17.46 -7.00
N ALA A 4 3.17 17.23 -6.57
CA ALA A 4 3.82 15.92 -6.67
C ALA A 4 3.05 14.86 -5.88
N TRP A 5 2.59 15.21 -4.68
CA TRP A 5 1.76 14.32 -3.86
C TRP A 5 0.40 14.00 -4.50
N LYS A 6 -0.22 14.96 -5.20
CA LYS A 6 -1.46 14.71 -5.96
C LYS A 6 -1.24 13.74 -7.11
N ILE A 7 -0.18 13.93 -7.90
CA ILE A 7 0.17 13.03 -9.01
C ILE A 7 0.42 11.62 -8.46
N TYR A 8 1.20 11.52 -7.39
CA TYR A 8 1.50 10.26 -6.74
C TYR A 8 0.25 9.58 -6.14
N PHE A 9 -0.67 10.33 -5.54
CA PHE A 9 -1.96 9.81 -5.07
C PHE A 9 -2.78 9.19 -6.22
N TRP A 10 -2.89 9.89 -7.35
CA TRP A 10 -3.59 9.36 -8.53
C TRP A 10 -2.91 8.13 -9.10
N PHE A 11 -1.58 8.11 -9.15
CA PHE A 11 -0.82 6.93 -9.55
C PHE A 11 -1.12 5.73 -8.64
N CYS A 12 -1.08 5.91 -7.32
CA CYS A 12 -1.40 4.85 -6.37
C CYS A 12 -2.85 4.36 -6.49
N LEU A 13 -3.80 5.27 -6.72
CA LEU A 13 -5.20 4.93 -6.90
C LEU A 13 -5.41 4.11 -8.19
N ILE A 14 -4.77 4.51 -9.30
CA ILE A 14 -4.85 3.79 -10.57
C ILE A 14 -4.22 2.40 -10.44
N GLN A 15 -3.06 2.29 -9.78
CA GLN A 15 -2.42 1.00 -9.50
C GLN A 15 -3.34 0.07 -8.70
N TRP A 16 -3.97 0.59 -7.64
CA TRP A 16 -4.93 -0.15 -6.84
C TRP A 16 -6.15 -0.59 -7.66
N VAL A 17 -6.71 0.29 -8.50
CA VAL A 17 -7.83 -0.09 -9.39
C VAL A 17 -7.39 -1.17 -10.39
N ASN A 18 -6.20 -1.08 -10.97
CA ASN A 18 -5.70 -2.04 -11.95
C ASN A 18 -5.29 -3.38 -11.35
N SER A 19 -4.99 -3.45 -10.05
CA SER A 19 -4.77 -4.71 -9.34
C SER A 19 -6.07 -5.37 -8.85
N THR A 20 -7.22 -4.71 -8.96
CA THR A 20 -8.53 -5.27 -8.53
C THR A 20 -9.00 -6.43 -9.42
N PRO A 21 -8.89 -6.35 -10.76
CA PRO A 21 -9.37 -7.40 -11.66
C PRO A 21 -8.65 -8.75 -11.50
N SER A 22 -7.36 -8.77 -11.16
CA SER A 22 -6.63 -10.03 -10.94
C SER A 22 -7.17 -10.84 -9.77
N LEU A 23 -7.78 -10.18 -8.78
CA LEU A 23 -8.48 -10.82 -7.67
C LEU A 23 -9.89 -11.26 -8.03
N MET A 24 -10.61 -10.53 -8.88
CA MET A 24 -11.99 -10.88 -9.25
C MET A 24 -12.07 -11.96 -10.33
N PHE A 25 -11.04 -12.08 -11.19
CA PHE A 25 -11.05 -12.95 -12.36
C PHE A 25 -9.99 -14.07 -12.33
N GLY A 26 -9.14 -14.14 -11.30
CA GLY A 26 -8.07 -15.14 -11.16
C GLY A 26 -8.48 -16.47 -10.49
N PHE A 27 -9.74 -16.63 -10.08
CA PHE A 27 -10.23 -17.85 -9.42
C PHE A 27 -10.50 -18.97 -10.42
N ASN A 28 -9.45 -19.56 -10.98
CA ASN A 28 -9.60 -20.75 -11.82
C ASN A 28 -9.86 -22.02 -10.99
N THR A 29 -9.49 -22.04 -9.70
CA THR A 29 -9.84 -23.10 -8.74
C THR A 29 -10.14 -22.55 -7.33
N PHE A 30 -11.08 -23.16 -6.62
CA PHE A 30 -11.58 -22.69 -5.31
C PHE A 30 -10.52 -22.77 -4.19
N SER A 31 -9.52 -23.65 -4.30
CA SER A 31 -8.46 -23.84 -3.30
C SER A 31 -7.32 -22.82 -3.43
N GLU A 32 -6.86 -22.51 -4.64
CA GLU A 32 -5.86 -21.46 -4.88
C GLU A 32 -6.44 -20.06 -4.59
N GLY A 33 -7.76 -19.93 -4.72
CA GLY A 33 -8.48 -18.70 -4.43
C GLY A 33 -8.50 -18.30 -2.96
N ILE A 34 -8.56 -19.25 -2.02
CA ILE A 34 -8.68 -18.91 -0.59
C ILE A 34 -7.34 -18.45 -0.01
N GLU A 35 -6.24 -19.12 -0.35
CA GLU A 35 -4.90 -18.76 0.14
C GLU A 35 -4.44 -17.39 -0.37
N THR A 36 -4.72 -17.08 -1.65
CA THR A 36 -4.46 -15.77 -2.25
C THR A 36 -5.35 -14.68 -1.62
N LEU A 37 -6.63 -14.96 -1.38
CA LEU A 37 -7.54 -14.00 -0.73
C LEU A 37 -7.09 -13.62 0.70
N LEU A 38 -6.55 -14.58 1.46
CA LEU A 38 -6.15 -14.37 2.85
C LEU A 38 -4.98 -13.39 3.00
N LEU A 39 -4.10 -13.29 2.00
CA LEU A 39 -2.96 -12.38 2.02
C LEU A 39 -3.22 -11.09 1.25
N ASP A 40 -3.98 -11.17 0.16
CA ASP A 40 -4.29 -10.01 -0.65
C ASP A 40 -5.32 -9.10 0.03
N LEU A 41 -6.37 -9.64 0.65
CA LEU A 41 -7.42 -8.83 1.26
C LEU A 41 -6.89 -7.90 2.37
N PRO A 42 -6.06 -8.37 3.33
CA PRO A 42 -5.48 -7.47 4.33
C PRO A 42 -4.52 -6.46 3.70
N ASN A 43 -3.72 -6.86 2.71
CA ASN A 43 -2.84 -5.93 1.99
C ASN A 43 -3.63 -4.80 1.31
N TRP A 44 -4.78 -5.12 0.74
CA TRP A 44 -5.69 -4.16 0.14
C TRP A 44 -6.26 -3.17 1.14
N ILE A 45 -6.71 -3.67 2.30
CA ILE A 45 -7.22 -2.83 3.38
C ILE A 45 -6.13 -1.88 3.87
N MET A 46 -4.90 -2.38 4.01
CA MET A 46 -3.73 -1.59 4.42
C MET A 46 -3.41 -0.49 3.41
N LEU A 47 -3.36 -0.82 2.11
CA LEU A 47 -3.12 0.15 1.04
C LEU A 47 -4.23 1.19 0.93
N LEU A 48 -5.51 0.78 1.04
CA LEU A 48 -6.64 1.71 1.00
C LEU A 48 -6.62 2.67 2.20
N THR A 49 -6.33 2.15 3.39
CA THR A 49 -6.21 2.96 4.61
C THR A 49 -5.03 3.95 4.49
N ALA A 50 -3.91 3.53 3.90
CA ALA A 50 -2.78 4.40 3.60
C ALA A 50 -3.17 5.50 2.58
N LEU A 51 -3.92 5.17 1.53
CA LEU A 51 -4.43 6.13 0.55
C LEU A 51 -5.37 7.18 1.18
N ILE A 52 -6.21 6.77 2.14
CA ILE A 52 -7.05 7.70 2.91
C ILE A 52 -6.19 8.67 3.71
N GLY A 53 -5.14 8.18 4.39
CA GLY A 53 -4.21 9.03 5.13
C GLY A 53 -3.44 10.00 4.22
N LEU A 54 -2.99 9.52 3.05
CA LEU A 54 -2.32 10.33 2.04
C LEU A 54 -3.23 11.44 1.48
N ARG A 55 -4.51 11.12 1.24
CA ARG A 55 -5.53 12.12 0.88
C ARG A 55 -5.72 13.15 2.01
N GLY A 56 -5.77 12.70 3.25
CA GLY A 56 -5.81 13.56 4.44
C GLY A 56 -4.66 14.55 4.46
N TYR A 57 -3.44 14.10 4.19
CA TYR A 57 -2.26 14.94 4.06
C TYR A 57 -2.37 15.97 2.91
N ILE A 58 -2.69 15.52 1.70
CA ILE A 58 -2.73 16.37 0.49
C ILE A 58 -3.77 17.49 0.62
N TYR A 59 -4.97 17.13 1.05
CA TYR A 59 -6.12 18.02 1.11
C TYR A 59 -6.32 18.64 2.50
N THR A 60 -5.45 18.34 3.47
CA THR A 60 -5.53 18.82 4.86
C THR A 60 -6.90 18.57 5.51
N LYS A 61 -7.52 17.44 5.15
CA LYS A 61 -8.81 17.00 5.67
C LYS A 61 -8.60 16.02 6.83
N PRO A 62 -9.25 16.24 7.99
CA PRO A 62 -9.14 15.33 9.11
C PRO A 62 -9.98 14.08 8.86
N TYR A 63 -9.31 13.00 8.46
CA TYR A 63 -9.81 11.63 8.53
C TYR A 63 -9.21 10.95 9.76
N PHE A 64 -10.05 10.40 10.64
CA PHE A 64 -9.67 9.76 11.91
C PHE A 64 -8.84 10.65 12.86
N ILE A 65 -8.63 10.17 14.09
CA ILE A 65 -7.84 10.88 15.11
C ILE A 65 -6.33 10.70 14.88
N SER A 66 -5.49 11.65 15.32
CA SER A 66 -4.03 11.56 15.15
C SER A 66 -3.39 10.36 15.84
N VAL A 67 -4.01 9.86 16.91
CA VAL A 67 -3.59 8.65 17.62
C VAL A 67 -3.70 7.41 16.73
N PHE A 68 -4.77 7.31 15.94
CA PHE A 68 -4.98 6.21 14.99
C PHE A 68 -3.84 6.17 13.98
N TRP A 69 -3.48 7.29 13.36
CA TRP A 69 -2.41 7.33 12.35
C TRP A 69 -1.03 7.03 12.92
N ARG A 70 -0.76 7.45 14.16
CA ARG A 70 0.49 7.12 14.86
C ARG A 70 0.60 5.62 15.16
N ALA A 71 -0.50 4.94 15.46
CA ALA A 71 -0.54 3.49 15.65
C ALA A 71 -0.55 2.73 14.32
N PHE A 72 -1.25 3.24 13.31
CA PHE A 72 -1.38 2.61 11.99
C PHE A 72 -0.07 2.63 11.20
N THR A 73 0.69 3.73 11.26
CA THR A 73 1.95 3.87 10.49
C THR A 73 2.95 2.74 10.73
N PRO A 74 3.32 2.36 11.98
CA PRO A 74 4.24 1.24 12.20
C PRO A 74 3.63 -0.10 11.75
N VAL A 75 2.33 -0.30 11.94
CA VAL A 75 1.63 -1.51 11.46
C VAL A 75 1.70 -1.60 9.93
N PHE A 76 1.52 -0.47 9.24
CA PHE A 76 1.64 -0.37 7.79
C PHE A 76 3.05 -0.68 7.30
N VAL A 77 4.07 -0.12 7.94
CA VAL A 77 5.47 -0.41 7.59
C VAL A 77 5.80 -1.89 7.79
N LEU A 78 5.43 -2.47 8.93
CA LEU A 78 5.68 -3.89 9.22
C LEU A 78 4.93 -4.80 8.24
N TRP A 79 3.68 -4.47 7.93
CA TRP A 79 2.89 -5.21 6.95
C TRP A 79 3.49 -5.14 5.56
N SER A 80 3.88 -3.94 5.08
CA SER A 80 4.52 -3.77 3.78
C SER A 80 5.84 -4.54 3.69
N ALA A 81 6.64 -4.56 4.76
CA ALA A 81 7.88 -5.34 4.82
C ALA A 81 7.61 -6.85 4.77
N PHE A 82 6.61 -7.32 5.52
CA PHE A 82 6.18 -8.72 5.50
C PHE A 82 5.67 -9.14 4.13
N TYR A 83 4.77 -8.36 3.53
CA TYR A 83 4.20 -8.63 2.21
C TYR A 83 5.27 -8.60 1.11
N PHE A 84 6.25 -7.70 1.21
CA PHE A 84 7.42 -7.68 0.33
C PHE A 84 8.26 -8.95 0.45
N ALA A 85 8.56 -9.40 1.67
CA ALA A 85 9.30 -10.64 1.91
C ALA A 85 8.54 -11.89 1.40
N TYR A 86 7.22 -11.88 1.53
CA TYR A 86 6.36 -12.93 0.98
C TYR A 86 6.42 -13.00 -0.55
N ILE A 87 6.26 -11.86 -1.24
CA ILE A 87 6.40 -11.80 -2.70
C ILE A 87 7.80 -12.24 -3.11
N TRP A 88 8.84 -11.83 -2.39
CA TRP A 88 10.22 -12.22 -2.68
C TRP A 88 10.39 -13.74 -2.70
N GLN A 89 9.88 -14.44 -1.68
CA GLN A 89 9.95 -15.91 -1.62
C GLN A 89 9.13 -16.58 -2.74
N ALA A 90 7.93 -16.07 -3.02
CA ALA A 90 7.08 -16.60 -4.07
C ALA A 90 7.72 -16.47 -5.45
N VAL A 91 8.45 -15.39 -5.69
CA VAL A 91 9.11 -15.11 -6.96
C VAL A 91 10.37 -15.97 -7.15
N ASP A 92 11.18 -16.15 -6.11
CA ASP A 92 12.36 -17.03 -6.14
C ASP A 92 11.97 -18.49 -6.44
N ALA A 93 10.87 -18.96 -5.83
CA ALA A 93 10.35 -20.32 -6.02
C ALA A 93 9.85 -20.61 -7.46
N GLN A 94 9.46 -19.59 -8.22
CA GLN A 94 8.89 -19.74 -9.56
C GLN A 94 9.92 -19.55 -10.69
N GLY A 95 11.20 -19.30 -10.37
CA GLY A 95 12.29 -19.21 -11.35
C GLY A 95 12.18 -18.00 -12.29
N PHE A 96 11.56 -16.91 -11.83
CA PHE A 96 11.47 -15.67 -12.61
C PHE A 96 12.85 -15.09 -12.93
N ASN A 97 12.95 -14.35 -14.03
CA ASN A 97 14.16 -13.61 -14.38
C ASN A 97 14.47 -12.57 -13.29
N TYR A 98 15.60 -12.71 -12.60
CA TYR A 98 16.06 -11.83 -11.51
C TYR A 98 15.96 -10.33 -11.85
N VAL A 99 16.17 -9.93 -13.10
CA VAL A 99 16.03 -8.51 -13.52
C VAL A 99 14.58 -8.02 -13.42
N ALA A 100 13.62 -8.85 -13.81
CA ALA A 100 12.20 -8.52 -13.70
C ALA A 100 11.75 -8.48 -12.23
N VAL A 101 12.31 -9.36 -11.40
CA VAL A 101 12.11 -9.39 -9.95
C VAL A 101 12.62 -8.10 -9.32
N ASP A 102 13.86 -7.72 -9.59
CA ASP A 102 14.46 -6.50 -9.05
C ASP A 102 13.71 -5.24 -9.47
N MET A 103 13.22 -5.19 -10.71
CA MET A 103 12.37 -4.09 -11.19
C MET A 103 11.02 -4.03 -10.46
N LEU A 104 10.37 -5.17 -10.24
CA LEU A 104 9.15 -5.26 -9.43
C LEU A 104 9.41 -4.78 -8.00
N MET A 105 10.49 -5.24 -7.38
CA MET A 105 10.85 -4.88 -6.02
C MET A 105 11.16 -3.38 -5.86
N LEU A 106 11.92 -2.80 -6.80
CA LEU A 106 12.14 -1.36 -6.85
C LEU A 106 10.81 -0.61 -6.96
N SER A 107 9.89 -1.06 -7.81
CA SER A 107 8.59 -0.40 -7.97
C SER A 107 7.75 -0.43 -6.69
N ILE A 108 7.79 -1.51 -5.91
CA ILE A 108 7.12 -1.62 -4.60
C ILE A 108 7.75 -0.64 -3.60
N VAL A 109 9.08 -0.51 -3.57
CA VAL A 109 9.76 0.44 -2.67
C VAL A 109 9.43 1.89 -3.05
N PHE A 110 9.45 2.23 -4.35
CA PHE A 110 9.04 3.54 -4.85
C PHE A 110 7.57 3.86 -4.55
N LEU A 111 6.73 2.84 -4.42
CA LEU A 111 5.34 2.96 -3.99
C LEU A 111 5.19 3.04 -2.47
N ALA A 112 5.95 2.29 -1.68
CA ALA A 112 5.76 2.26 -0.23
C ALA A 112 6.38 3.48 0.48
N VAL A 113 7.60 3.90 0.07
CA VAL A 113 8.36 4.94 0.77
C VAL A 113 7.62 6.30 0.79
N PRO A 114 7.09 6.83 -0.32
CA PRO A 114 6.37 8.09 -0.27
C PRO A 114 5.05 7.96 0.49
N GLN A 115 4.35 6.81 0.43
CA GLN A 115 3.14 6.55 1.21
C GLN A 115 3.42 6.60 2.71
N VAL A 116 4.47 5.90 3.18
CA VAL A 116 4.91 5.92 4.57
C VAL A 116 5.28 7.35 4.99
N TRP A 117 6.02 8.07 4.16
CA TRP A 117 6.38 9.46 4.46
C TRP A 117 5.14 10.37 4.58
N GLY A 118 4.18 10.23 3.66
CA GLY A 118 2.91 10.96 3.71
C GLY A 118 2.12 10.68 4.98
N LEU A 119 2.09 9.41 5.42
CA LEU A 119 1.43 8.99 6.66
C LEU A 119 2.12 9.53 7.91
N ILE A 120 3.45 9.49 7.96
CA ILE A 120 4.25 10.10 9.04
C ILE A 120 3.88 11.58 9.13
N GLN A 121 3.99 12.32 8.02
CA GLN A 121 3.67 13.73 7.98
C GLN A 121 2.22 14.00 8.44
N TYR A 122 1.26 13.19 8.01
CA TYR A 122 -0.13 13.30 8.43
C TYR A 122 -0.36 13.01 9.91
N SER A 123 0.32 12.01 10.46
CA SER A 123 0.21 11.60 11.87
C SER A 123 0.72 12.68 12.83
N TYR A 124 1.72 13.45 12.40
CA TYR A 124 2.26 14.61 13.11
C TYR A 124 1.61 15.93 12.69
N TYR A 125 0.74 15.93 11.66
CA TYR A 125 0.02 17.11 11.23
C TYR A 125 -1.06 17.48 12.25
N LYS A 126 -0.62 18.22 13.27
CA LYS A 126 -1.47 18.78 14.32
C LYS A 126 -2.24 19.96 13.73
N LYS A 127 -3.33 19.70 13.00
CA LYS A 127 -4.34 20.75 12.86
C LYS A 127 -5.05 20.81 14.21
N SER A 128 -4.78 21.89 14.96
CA SER A 128 -5.59 22.28 16.11
C SER A 128 -7.05 22.26 15.68
N ILE A 129 -7.78 21.21 16.07
CA ILE A 129 -9.23 21.21 16.06
C ILE A 129 -9.59 21.52 17.50
N TRP A 130 -9.52 22.81 17.80
CA TRP A 130 -10.25 23.49 18.87
C TRP A 130 -10.73 24.78 18.23
#